data_AF-A0A2E0SQ25-F1
#
_entry.id   AF-A0A2E0SQ25-F1
#
_cell.length_a   1.000
_cell.length_b   1.000
_cell.length_c   1.000
_cell.angle_alpha   90.00
_cell.angle_beta   90.00
_cell.angle_gamma   90.00
#
_symmetry.space_group_name_H-M   'P 1'
#
loop_
_entity.id
_entity.type
_entity.pdbx_description
1 polymer ?
#
loop_
_entity_poly.entity_id
_entity_poly.type
_entity_poly.pdbx_seq_one_letter_code
_entity_poly.pdbx_strand_id
1 'polypeptide(L)'
;MKKLLAYMLVTALLAVSAEVSVAKSKQKTPVPPEVGYFYVPGTQEVVSHEVEARLQKEQPELLTVSFQAPDAPPAEPLPYPQEPTSVYSDGPALSSGMSAAPMQLYHCVEVEDRHNIHPCAVTKIVSVLDPCPPACGSCGGCDSCNSCGTCCPRGCVFVQICVPPCGCPEVKVSRHGSKVKYDYGEYEVEITSDDGVVKVDYDD
;
A
#
# COMPACT_ATOMS: atom_id res chain seq x y z
N MET A 1 -15.43 -67.46 3.74
CA MET A 1 -14.31 -66.82 3.00
C MET A 1 -14.73 -65.66 2.11
N LYS A 2 -15.78 -65.78 1.28
CA LYS A 2 -16.22 -64.69 0.36
C LYS A 2 -16.56 -63.34 1.04
N LYS A 3 -17.16 -63.37 2.24
CA LYS A 3 -17.50 -62.15 3.01
C LYS A 3 -16.29 -61.38 3.53
N LEU A 4 -15.19 -62.08 3.84
CA LEU A 4 -13.97 -61.48 4.39
C LEU A 4 -13.19 -60.76 3.27
N LEU A 5 -13.21 -61.32 2.06
CA LEU A 5 -12.59 -60.74 0.88
C LEU A 5 -13.32 -59.46 0.43
N ALA A 6 -14.65 -59.42 0.51
CA ALA A 6 -15.43 -58.22 0.23
C ALA A 6 -15.14 -57.08 1.23
N TYR A 7 -14.99 -57.41 2.52
CA TYR A 7 -14.70 -56.41 3.56
C TYR A 7 -13.30 -55.77 3.38
N MET A 8 -12.30 -56.58 3.01
CA MET A 8 -10.94 -56.11 2.71
C MET A 8 -10.89 -55.20 1.47
N LEU A 9 -11.72 -55.48 0.45
CA LEU A 9 -11.80 -54.66 -0.76
C LEU A 9 -12.42 -53.28 -0.50
N VAL A 10 -13.47 -53.22 0.35
CA VAL A 10 -14.11 -51.95 0.73
C VAL A 10 -13.19 -51.11 1.61
N THR A 11 -12.47 -51.72 2.56
CA THR A 11 -11.50 -50.99 3.39
C THR A 11 -10.32 -50.46 2.59
N ALA A 12 -9.81 -51.20 1.60
CA ALA A 12 -8.77 -50.72 0.69
C ALA A 12 -9.26 -49.54 -0.18
N LEU A 13 -10.49 -49.60 -0.71
CA LEU A 13 -11.08 -48.50 -1.50
C LEU A 13 -11.29 -47.22 -0.67
N LEU A 14 -11.69 -47.34 0.59
CA LEU A 14 -11.85 -46.19 1.48
C LEU A 14 -10.49 -45.57 1.86
N ALA A 15 -9.44 -46.37 2.03
CA ALA A 15 -8.10 -45.86 2.30
C ALA A 15 -7.51 -45.06 1.13
N VAL A 16 -7.71 -45.53 -0.11
CA VAL A 16 -7.23 -44.81 -1.31
C VAL A 16 -7.97 -43.49 -1.54
N SER A 17 -9.21 -43.37 -1.07
CA SER A 17 -10.02 -42.16 -1.22
C SER A 17 -9.56 -41.00 -0.32
N ALA A 18 -8.78 -41.27 0.73
CA ALA A 18 -8.33 -40.24 1.67
C ALA A 18 -7.06 -39.50 1.23
N GLU A 19 -6.27 -40.04 0.29
CA GLU A 19 -4.97 -39.48 -0.09
C GLU A 19 -5.01 -38.58 -1.35
N VAL A 20 -6.15 -38.47 -2.04
CA VAL A 20 -6.23 -37.72 -3.33
C VAL A 20 -6.49 -36.21 -3.13
N SER A 21 -6.71 -35.73 -1.91
CA SER A 21 -7.07 -34.31 -1.67
C SER A 21 -5.89 -33.37 -1.35
N VAL A 22 -4.63 -33.83 -1.39
CA VAL A 22 -3.46 -32.99 -1.01
C VAL A 22 -2.41 -32.93 -2.13
N ALA A 23 -2.83 -32.55 -3.34
CA ALA A 23 -1.89 -32.31 -4.44
C ALA A 23 -2.37 -31.19 -5.38
N LYS A 24 -2.57 -29.98 -4.84
CA LYS A 24 -2.56 -28.71 -5.58
C LYS A 24 -1.94 -27.61 -4.74
N SER A 25 -0.77 -27.87 -4.16
CA SER A 25 0.10 -26.81 -3.65
C SER A 25 0.98 -26.35 -4.80
N LYS A 26 0.76 -25.11 -5.24
CA LYS A 26 1.57 -24.39 -6.23
C LYS A 26 3.05 -24.57 -5.86
N GLN A 27 3.85 -25.17 -6.76
CA GLN A 27 5.31 -25.03 -6.70
C GLN A 27 5.65 -23.55 -6.91
N LYS A 28 5.69 -22.79 -5.82
CA LYS A 28 6.30 -21.46 -5.75
C LYS A 28 7.80 -21.70 -5.73
N THR A 29 8.44 -21.55 -6.88
CA THR A 29 9.90 -21.56 -7.00
C THR A 29 10.47 -20.57 -5.98
N PRO A 30 11.39 -20.99 -5.09
CA PRO A 30 12.04 -20.06 -4.18
C PRO A 30 12.97 -19.17 -5.00
N VAL A 31 12.47 -17.97 -5.34
CA VAL A 31 13.33 -16.89 -5.79
C VAL A 31 14.19 -16.52 -4.57
N PRO A 32 15.53 -16.55 -4.67
CA PRO A 32 16.38 -16.16 -3.55
C PRO A 32 16.04 -14.71 -3.15
N PRO A 33 16.05 -14.39 -1.84
CA PRO A 33 15.85 -13.02 -1.38
C PRO A 33 17.06 -12.19 -1.81
N GLU A 34 17.04 -11.64 -3.02
CA GLU A 34 17.81 -10.45 -3.32
C GLU A 34 17.17 -9.32 -2.52
N VAL A 35 17.71 -9.10 -1.31
CA VAL A 35 17.42 -7.93 -0.50
C VAL A 35 18.02 -6.73 -1.24
N GLY A 36 17.28 -6.24 -2.24
CA GLY A 36 17.59 -5.01 -2.94
C GLY A 36 17.29 -3.83 -2.02
N TYR A 37 18.29 -3.38 -1.28
CA TYR A 37 18.25 -2.07 -0.65
C TYR A 37 18.38 -1.02 -1.76
N PHE A 38 17.25 -0.50 -2.26
CA PHE A 38 17.27 0.64 -3.17
C PHE A 38 17.28 1.92 -2.35
N TYR A 39 18.44 2.57 -2.31
CA TYR A 39 18.57 3.95 -1.85
C TYR A 39 18.00 4.86 -2.93
N VAL A 40 16.89 5.54 -2.65
CA VAL A 40 16.36 6.60 -3.53
C VAL A 40 16.65 7.94 -2.87
N PRO A 41 17.68 8.69 -3.33
CA PRO A 41 17.88 10.07 -2.90
C PRO A 41 16.85 10.95 -3.62
N GLY A 42 15.71 11.18 -2.97
CA GLY A 42 14.68 12.10 -3.39
C GLY A 42 13.82 12.43 -2.20
N THR A 43 13.39 13.68 -2.06
CA THR A 43 12.49 14.16 -1.00
C THR A 43 11.25 13.28 -0.95
N GLN A 44 11.22 12.37 0.01
CA GLN A 44 10.20 11.35 0.16
C GLN A 44 9.09 11.94 1.04
N GLU A 45 7.94 12.26 0.47
CA GLU A 45 6.75 12.57 1.26
C GLU A 45 6.14 11.26 1.75
N VAL A 46 6.43 10.91 3.01
CA VAL A 46 5.70 9.86 3.73
C VAL A 46 4.36 10.46 4.15
N VAL A 47 3.38 10.44 3.25
CA VAL A 47 2.02 10.86 3.57
C VAL A 47 1.33 9.67 4.25
N SER A 48 1.01 9.79 5.54
CA SER A 48 0.14 8.80 6.18
C SER A 48 -1.29 9.00 5.68
N HIS A 49 -2.00 7.90 5.38
CA HIS A 49 -3.37 7.93 4.85
C HIS A 49 -4.34 8.75 5.70
N GLU A 50 -4.11 8.85 7.00
CA GLU A 50 -4.93 9.66 7.91
C GLU A 50 -4.75 11.18 7.71
N VAL A 51 -3.57 11.62 7.26
CA VAL A 51 -3.27 13.04 7.00
C VAL A 51 -3.85 13.46 5.65
N GLU A 52 -3.75 12.62 4.62
CA GLU A 52 -4.30 12.90 3.28
C GLU A 52 -5.84 12.97 3.30
N ALA A 53 -6.49 12.05 4.03
CA ALA A 53 -7.95 12.03 4.19
C ALA A 53 -8.48 13.22 5.00
N ARG A 54 -7.69 13.78 5.94
CA ARG A 54 -8.04 15.02 6.65
C ARG A 54 -7.89 16.24 5.77
N LEU A 55 -6.83 16.33 4.97
CA LEU A 55 -6.62 17.44 4.04
C LEU A 55 -7.74 17.54 2.99
N GLN A 56 -8.22 16.42 2.45
CA GLN A 56 -9.33 16.42 1.48
C GLN A 56 -10.68 16.83 2.10
N LYS A 57 -10.86 16.64 3.41
CA LYS A 57 -12.13 16.94 4.09
C LYS A 57 -12.27 18.40 4.52
N GLU A 58 -11.17 19.15 4.68
CA GLU A 58 -11.20 20.50 5.24
C GLU A 58 -11.26 21.67 4.23
N GLN A 59 -11.15 21.47 2.91
CA GLN A 59 -11.26 22.59 1.95
C GLN A 59 -11.96 22.27 0.60
N PRO A 60 -13.29 22.09 0.56
CA PRO A 60 -14.02 22.06 -0.71
C PRO A 60 -14.55 23.43 -1.22
N GLU A 61 -14.38 24.55 -0.51
CA GLU A 61 -15.19 25.78 -0.79
C GLU A 61 -14.44 27.09 -1.10
N LEU A 62 -13.19 27.09 -1.56
CA LEU A 62 -12.47 28.36 -1.85
C LEU A 62 -11.81 28.46 -3.22
N LEU A 63 -12.43 27.97 -4.30
CA LEU A 63 -12.02 28.32 -5.67
C LEU A 63 -13.21 28.48 -6.61
N THR A 64 -14.02 29.51 -6.38
CA THR A 64 -14.82 30.13 -7.45
C THR A 64 -14.39 31.58 -7.59
N VAL A 65 -13.21 31.81 -8.17
CA VAL A 65 -12.79 33.15 -8.60
C VAL A 65 -13.42 33.40 -9.97
N SER A 66 -14.51 34.14 -9.98
CA SER A 66 -15.16 34.62 -11.20
C SER A 66 -14.28 35.69 -11.84
N PHE A 67 -13.64 35.38 -12.97
CA PHE A 67 -12.97 36.36 -13.81
C PHE A 67 -14.02 37.13 -14.63
N GLN A 68 -14.49 38.26 -14.10
CA GLN A 68 -14.99 39.33 -14.96
C GLN A 68 -13.78 40.16 -15.41
N ALA A 69 -13.60 40.28 -16.72
CA ALA A 69 -12.64 41.19 -17.33
C ALA A 69 -13.27 42.59 -17.41
N PRO A 70 -12.84 43.57 -16.59
CA PRO A 70 -13.12 44.96 -16.88
C PRO A 70 -12.17 45.47 -17.97
N ASP A 71 -12.71 46.13 -18.99
CA ASP A 71 -11.97 46.91 -19.96
C ASP A 71 -11.06 47.92 -19.24
N ALA A 72 -9.75 47.67 -19.30
CA ALA A 72 -8.74 48.53 -18.70
C ALA A 72 -8.27 49.60 -19.72
N PRO A 73 -8.26 50.89 -19.35
CA PRO A 73 -7.67 51.94 -20.17
C PRO A 73 -6.13 51.81 -20.27
N PRO A 74 -5.48 52.48 -21.24
CA PRO A 74 -4.05 52.36 -21.48
C PRO A 74 -3.25 52.80 -20.24
N ALA A 75 -2.54 51.86 -19.63
CA ALA A 75 -1.73 52.12 -18.44
C ALA A 75 -0.43 52.85 -18.80
N GLU A 76 -0.23 54.03 -18.22
CA GLU A 76 1.08 54.68 -18.12
C GLU A 76 2.06 53.78 -17.35
N PRO A 77 3.37 53.80 -17.69
CA PRO A 77 4.38 53.00 -17.02
C PRO A 77 4.56 53.46 -15.57
N LEU A 78 4.11 52.63 -14.61
CA LEU A 78 4.37 52.84 -13.20
C LEU A 78 5.83 52.47 -12.84
N PRO A 79 6.47 53.21 -11.92
CA PRO A 79 7.79 52.90 -11.42
C PRO A 79 7.78 51.60 -10.62
N TYR A 80 8.73 50.72 -10.93
CA TYR A 80 8.90 49.39 -10.33
C TYR A 80 9.02 49.49 -8.80
N PRO A 81 8.24 48.70 -8.03
CA PRO A 81 8.44 48.58 -6.59
C PRO A 81 9.83 47.98 -6.31
N GLN A 82 10.64 48.67 -5.51
CA GLN A 82 11.93 48.15 -5.09
C GLN A 82 11.73 46.87 -4.27
N GLU A 83 12.42 45.81 -4.66
CA GLU A 83 12.35 44.51 -3.99
C GLU A 83 12.76 44.65 -2.51
N PRO A 84 11.99 44.09 -1.57
CA PRO A 84 12.39 44.07 -0.18
C PRO A 84 13.64 43.20 -0.03
N THR A 85 14.78 43.84 0.20
CA THR A 85 16.00 43.19 0.70
C THR A 85 15.69 42.52 2.03
N SER A 86 15.25 41.26 2.00
CA SER A 86 15.08 40.45 3.20
C SER A 86 16.47 40.10 3.72
N VAL A 87 16.89 40.81 4.77
CA VAL A 87 18.02 40.43 5.62
C VAL A 87 17.60 39.18 6.37
N TYR A 88 17.76 38.01 5.75
CA TYR A 88 17.64 36.74 6.46
C TYR A 88 18.79 36.69 7.47
N SER A 89 18.43 36.88 8.73
CA SER A 89 19.34 36.67 9.84
C SER A 89 19.73 35.20 9.88
N ASP A 90 21.04 34.93 9.87
CA ASP A 90 21.66 33.65 10.15
C ASP A 90 21.24 33.16 11.56
N GLY A 91 20.05 32.58 11.66
CA GLY A 91 19.67 31.77 12.80
C GLY A 91 20.52 30.49 12.79
N PRO A 92 21.02 30.02 13.94
CA PRO A 92 21.83 28.81 13.99
C PRO A 92 21.03 27.66 13.38
N ALA A 93 21.52 27.17 12.24
CA ALA A 93 20.98 26.04 11.52
C ALA A 93 21.09 24.79 12.41
N LEU A 94 20.10 24.58 13.27
CA LEU A 94 19.81 23.28 13.87
C LEU A 94 19.16 22.40 12.80
N SER A 95 19.89 22.20 11.70
CA SER A 95 19.72 21.08 10.78
C SER A 95 20.22 19.85 11.51
N SER A 96 19.47 19.43 12.53
CA SER A 96 19.55 18.06 13.03
C SER A 96 19.12 17.20 11.86
N GLY A 97 20.10 16.73 11.09
CA GLY A 97 19.93 15.73 10.05
C GLY A 97 19.22 14.54 10.69
N MET A 98 17.90 14.50 10.54
CA MET A 98 17.12 13.32 10.83
C MET A 98 17.68 12.27 9.87
N SER A 99 18.57 11.44 10.38
CA SER A 99 19.04 10.25 9.72
C SER A 99 17.80 9.38 9.54
N ALA A 100 17.13 9.55 8.39
CA ALA A 100 16.00 8.73 8.01
C ALA A 100 16.51 7.29 8.01
N ALA A 101 16.09 6.53 9.02
CA ALA A 101 16.39 5.12 9.07
C ALA A 101 15.87 4.50 7.77
N PRO A 102 16.65 3.61 7.11
CA PRO A 102 16.20 2.98 5.88
C PRO A 102 14.85 2.29 6.14
N MET A 103 13.82 2.71 5.40
CA MET A 103 12.49 2.13 5.52
C MET A 103 12.54 0.69 4.97
N GLN A 104 12.24 -0.29 5.83
CA GLN A 104 12.29 -1.69 5.45
C GLN A 104 11.01 -2.08 4.69
N LEU A 105 11.19 -2.51 3.44
CA LEU A 105 10.10 -3.05 2.63
C LEU A 105 9.75 -4.48 3.05
N TYR A 106 8.47 -4.81 2.96
CA TYR A 106 7.96 -6.16 3.17
C TYR A 106 8.41 -7.07 2.02
N HIS A 107 8.87 -8.27 2.35
CA HIS A 107 9.50 -9.18 1.38
C HIS A 107 8.52 -10.19 0.77
N CYS A 108 7.43 -10.55 1.47
CA CYS A 108 6.44 -11.51 0.99
C CYS A 108 5.35 -10.81 0.16
N VAL A 109 5.74 -10.32 -1.02
CA VAL A 109 4.83 -9.67 -1.97
C VAL A 109 4.59 -10.59 -3.18
N GLU A 110 3.32 -10.83 -3.49
CA GLU A 110 2.89 -11.52 -4.71
C GLU A 110 2.28 -10.47 -5.65
N VAL A 111 2.73 -10.45 -6.91
CA VAL A 111 2.28 -9.47 -7.89
C VAL A 111 1.56 -10.21 -9.01
N GLU A 112 0.27 -9.94 -9.13
CA GLU A 112 -0.62 -10.46 -10.17
C GLU A 112 -0.68 -9.46 -11.34
N ASP A 113 -1.04 -9.96 -12.53
CA ASP A 113 -1.27 -9.16 -13.74
C ASP A 113 -0.26 -8.06 -14.09
N ARG A 114 1.03 -8.39 -13.97
CA ARG A 114 2.17 -7.51 -14.30
C ARG A 114 2.14 -6.89 -15.71
N HIS A 115 1.33 -7.43 -16.63
CA HIS A 115 1.18 -6.92 -17.99
C HIS A 115 0.26 -5.70 -18.08
N ASN A 116 -0.56 -5.46 -17.05
CA ASN A 116 -1.44 -4.29 -16.90
C ASN A 116 -0.73 -3.10 -16.21
N ILE A 117 0.55 -3.25 -15.86
CA ILE A 117 1.33 -2.14 -15.30
C ILE A 117 1.49 -1.06 -16.37
N HIS A 118 1.06 0.16 -16.05
CA HIS A 118 1.18 1.32 -16.93
C HIS A 118 2.60 1.46 -17.52
N PRO A 119 2.76 1.71 -18.83
CA PRO A 119 4.08 1.72 -19.49
C PRO A 119 5.06 2.77 -18.93
N CYS A 120 4.53 3.87 -18.38
CA CYS A 120 5.31 4.92 -17.71
C CYS A 120 5.16 4.89 -16.17
N ALA A 121 4.92 3.73 -15.57
CA ALA A 121 4.66 3.66 -14.13
C ALA A 121 5.84 4.16 -13.29
N VAL A 122 5.53 4.86 -12.20
CA VAL A 122 6.46 5.37 -11.21
C VAL A 122 6.28 4.56 -9.93
N THR A 123 7.38 4.22 -9.27
CA THR A 123 7.33 3.47 -8.02
C THR A 123 6.84 4.34 -6.87
N LYS A 124 5.83 3.87 -6.13
CA LYS A 124 5.30 4.50 -4.92
C LYS A 124 5.39 3.52 -3.75
N ILE A 125 5.81 4.00 -2.58
CA ILE A 125 5.81 3.19 -1.35
C ILE A 125 4.53 3.48 -0.60
N VAL A 126 3.81 2.44 -0.21
CA VAL A 126 2.54 2.53 0.50
C VAL A 126 2.57 1.68 1.76
N SER A 127 1.90 2.17 2.81
CA SER A 127 1.71 1.41 4.04
C SER A 127 0.47 0.53 3.93
N VAL A 128 0.61 -0.75 4.22
CA VAL A 128 -0.49 -1.73 4.26
C VAL A 128 -0.51 -2.44 5.59
N LEU A 129 -1.65 -3.05 5.91
CA LEU A 129 -1.79 -3.84 7.12
C LEU A 129 -0.78 -4.99 7.12
N ASP A 130 -0.10 -5.23 8.25
CA ASP A 130 0.80 -6.37 8.38
C ASP A 130 0.03 -7.69 8.17
N PRO A 131 0.35 -8.47 7.12
CA PRO A 131 -0.35 -9.73 6.87
C PRO A 131 0.08 -10.84 7.85
N CYS A 132 1.16 -10.65 8.62
CA CYS A 132 1.64 -11.58 9.64
C CYS A 132 1.79 -10.84 10.98
N PRO A 133 0.67 -10.38 11.60
CA PRO A 133 0.76 -9.68 12.86
C PRO A 133 1.43 -10.59 13.90
N PRO A 134 2.38 -10.08 14.70
CA PRO A 134 3.03 -10.89 15.71
C PRO A 134 1.95 -11.49 16.62
N ALA A 135 2.07 -12.80 16.89
CA ALA A 135 1.20 -13.47 17.84
C ALA A 135 1.19 -12.64 19.12
N CYS A 136 0.01 -12.14 19.51
CA CYS A 136 -0.08 -11.27 20.67
C CYS A 136 0.18 -12.09 21.93
N GLY A 137 1.44 -12.15 22.33
CA GLY A 137 1.88 -12.86 23.54
C GLY A 137 1.32 -12.24 24.82
N SER A 138 0.84 -11.00 24.77
CA SER A 138 0.24 -10.30 25.90
C SER A 138 -1.23 -10.64 26.15
N CYS A 139 -1.93 -11.18 25.15
CA CYS A 139 -3.32 -11.59 25.28
C CYS A 139 -3.35 -13.12 25.34
N GLY A 140 -3.15 -13.64 26.57
CA GLY A 140 -2.93 -15.06 26.87
C GLY A 140 -4.07 -16.02 26.52
N GLY A 141 -4.39 -16.15 25.23
CA GLY A 141 -5.37 -17.11 24.71
C GLY A 141 -6.27 -16.60 23.59
N CYS A 142 -5.93 -15.56 22.83
CA CYS A 142 -6.70 -15.26 21.62
C CYS A 142 -6.24 -16.19 20.48
N ASP A 143 -6.77 -17.41 20.49
CA ASP A 143 -6.53 -18.43 19.45
C ASP A 143 -6.99 -17.99 18.05
N SER A 144 -7.73 -16.88 17.96
CA SER A 144 -8.06 -16.20 16.72
C SER A 144 -7.93 -14.67 16.86
N CYS A 145 -6.76 -14.13 16.50
CA CYS A 145 -6.48 -12.68 16.48
C CYS A 145 -7.38 -11.87 15.50
N ASN A 146 -8.42 -12.48 14.92
CA ASN A 146 -9.42 -11.78 14.10
C ASN A 146 -10.48 -11.06 14.94
N SER A 147 -10.66 -11.40 16.22
CA SER A 147 -11.73 -10.83 17.07
C SER A 147 -11.24 -9.82 18.13
N CYS A 148 -9.94 -9.75 18.41
CA CYS A 148 -9.39 -8.85 19.43
C CYS A 148 -8.88 -7.53 18.84
N GLY A 149 -9.77 -6.74 18.22
CA GLY A 149 -9.42 -5.44 17.63
C GLY A 149 -8.88 -4.40 18.61
N THR A 150 -9.06 -4.61 19.92
CA THR A 150 -8.64 -3.67 20.97
C THR A 150 -7.32 -4.07 21.64
N CYS A 151 -6.97 -5.35 21.66
CA CYS A 151 -5.83 -5.85 22.45
C CYS A 151 -4.54 -6.07 21.62
N CYS A 152 -4.63 -6.08 20.29
CA CYS A 152 -3.50 -6.26 19.39
C CYS A 152 -3.59 -5.23 18.25
N PRO A 153 -2.95 -4.05 18.37
CA PRO A 153 -2.87 -3.16 17.21
C PRO A 153 -2.10 -3.91 16.11
N ARG A 154 -2.77 -4.14 14.98
CA ARG A 154 -2.09 -4.70 13.81
C ARG A 154 -1.07 -3.68 13.33
N GLY A 155 0.17 -4.13 13.15
CA GLY A 155 1.20 -3.31 12.56
C GLY A 155 0.88 -2.94 11.12
N CYS A 156 1.65 -2.02 10.57
CA CYS A 156 1.68 -1.77 9.14
C CYS A 156 3.05 -2.16 8.60
N VAL A 157 3.08 -2.66 7.37
CA VAL A 157 4.30 -2.92 6.60
C VAL A 157 4.32 -2.02 5.37
N PHE A 158 5.50 -1.76 4.83
CA PHE A 158 5.67 -0.92 3.65
C PHE A 158 5.87 -1.79 2.42
N VAL A 159 5.12 -1.52 1.35
CA VAL A 159 5.26 -2.21 0.06
C VAL A 159 5.47 -1.18 -1.05
N GLN A 160 6.22 -1.59 -2.07
CA GLN A 160 6.45 -0.78 -3.26
C GLN A 160 5.48 -1.23 -4.36
N ILE A 161 4.73 -0.28 -4.93
CA ILE A 161 3.81 -0.48 -6.04
C ILE A 161 4.22 0.40 -7.22
N CYS A 162 3.76 0.08 -8.42
CA CYS A 162 3.97 0.86 -9.64
C CYS A 162 2.66 1.56 -10.01
N VAL A 163 2.66 2.89 -10.11
CA VAL A 163 1.44 3.67 -10.36
C VAL A 163 1.63 4.61 -11.56
N PRO A 164 0.57 4.97 -12.29
CA PRO A 164 0.68 5.95 -13.36
C PRO A 164 1.28 7.29 -12.87
N PRO A 165 2.02 8.02 -13.72
CA PRO A 165 2.70 9.26 -13.34
C PRO A 165 1.76 10.46 -13.15
N CYS A 166 0.49 10.34 -13.49
CA CYS A 166 -0.49 11.43 -13.41
C CYS A 166 -1.77 11.00 -12.70
N GLY A 167 -2.23 11.84 -11.77
CA GLY A 167 -3.51 11.70 -11.08
C GLY A 167 -3.38 11.52 -9.57
N CYS A 168 -4.32 12.14 -8.84
CA CYS A 168 -4.58 11.78 -7.44
C CYS A 168 -5.51 10.56 -7.47
N PRO A 169 -5.10 9.40 -6.95
CA PRO A 169 -5.97 8.23 -6.97
C PRO A 169 -7.16 8.43 -6.03
N GLU A 170 -8.32 7.90 -6.39
CA GLU A 170 -9.37 7.66 -5.42
C GLU A 170 -8.99 6.42 -4.60
N VAL A 171 -8.78 6.60 -3.30
CA VAL A 171 -8.41 5.51 -2.39
C VAL A 171 -9.65 4.94 -1.71
N LYS A 172 -9.87 3.64 -1.88
CA LYS A 172 -10.92 2.89 -1.19
C LYS A 172 -10.28 1.85 -0.26
N VAL A 173 -10.55 1.96 1.03
CA VAL A 173 -10.06 1.03 2.05
C VAL A 173 -11.22 0.14 2.50
N SER A 174 -10.98 -1.18 2.59
CA SER A 174 -11.98 -2.11 3.10
C SER A 174 -12.29 -1.83 4.56
N ARG A 175 -13.46 -2.26 5.04
CA ARG A 175 -13.88 -2.06 6.44
C ARG A 175 -12.84 -2.51 7.48
N HIS A 176 -12.04 -3.51 7.14
CA HIS A 176 -11.02 -4.09 8.02
C HIS A 176 -9.60 -3.61 7.71
N GLY A 177 -9.41 -2.76 6.70
CA GLY A 177 -8.08 -2.29 6.27
C GLY A 177 -7.20 -3.35 5.60
N SER A 178 -7.71 -4.57 5.40
CA SER A 178 -6.98 -5.67 4.76
C SER A 178 -6.86 -5.50 3.24
N LYS A 179 -7.69 -4.67 2.64
CA LYS A 179 -7.73 -4.41 1.20
C LYS A 179 -7.74 -2.90 0.95
N VAL A 180 -6.84 -2.42 0.11
CA VAL A 180 -6.71 -1.02 -0.28
C VAL A 180 -6.70 -0.96 -1.80
N LYS A 181 -7.62 -0.20 -2.38
CA LYS A 181 -7.77 -0.01 -3.82
C LYS A 181 -7.41 1.42 -4.18
N TYR A 182 -6.50 1.57 -5.14
CA TYR A 182 -6.11 2.85 -5.73
C TYR A 182 -6.67 2.92 -7.15
N ASP A 183 -7.62 3.83 -7.36
CA ASP A 183 -8.29 4.02 -8.63
C ASP A 183 -7.73 5.28 -9.33
N TYR A 184 -7.06 5.08 -10.46
CA TYR A 184 -6.47 6.15 -11.29
C TYR A 184 -7.30 6.42 -12.56
N GLY A 185 -8.55 5.95 -12.62
CA GLY A 185 -9.42 6.06 -13.79
C GLY A 185 -9.34 4.83 -14.70
N GLU A 186 -8.36 4.78 -15.60
CA GLU A 186 -8.14 3.63 -16.52
C GLU A 186 -7.21 2.56 -15.94
N TYR A 187 -6.70 2.78 -14.73
CA TYR A 187 -5.78 1.85 -14.08
C TYR A 187 -6.17 1.72 -12.62
N GLU A 188 -6.23 0.49 -12.16
CA GLU A 188 -6.58 0.16 -10.79
C GLU A 188 -5.48 -0.70 -10.15
N VAL A 189 -5.09 -0.33 -8.93
CA VAL A 189 -4.14 -1.12 -8.14
C VAL A 189 -4.85 -1.58 -6.88
N GLU A 190 -5.10 -2.88 -6.77
CA GLU A 190 -5.66 -3.49 -5.58
C GLU A 190 -4.56 -4.15 -4.75
N ILE A 191 -4.49 -3.79 -3.47
CA ILE A 191 -3.54 -4.37 -2.54
C ILE A 191 -4.30 -5.10 -1.44
N THR A 192 -4.09 -6.40 -1.35
CA THR A 192 -4.73 -7.27 -0.35
C THR A 192 -3.68 -7.89 0.56
N SER A 193 -3.85 -7.74 1.87
CA SER A 193 -2.99 -8.32 2.91
C SER A 193 -3.70 -9.51 3.54
N ASP A 194 -3.22 -10.72 3.25
CA ASP A 194 -3.89 -11.96 3.63
C ASP A 194 -2.89 -13.13 3.79
N ASP A 195 -3.11 -13.99 4.79
CA ASP A 195 -2.31 -15.19 5.05
C ASP A 195 -0.77 -15.00 5.03
N GLY A 196 -0.27 -13.90 5.60
CA GLY A 196 1.17 -13.60 5.64
C GLY A 196 1.77 -13.19 4.28
N VAL A 197 0.93 -12.86 3.30
CA VAL A 197 1.35 -12.39 1.98
C VAL A 197 0.62 -11.09 1.64
N VAL A 198 1.33 -10.14 1.04
CA VAL A 198 0.70 -8.98 0.39
C VAL A 198 0.55 -9.28 -1.10
N LYS A 199 -0.68 -9.32 -1.59
CA LYS A 199 -1.00 -9.45 -3.01
C LYS A 199 -1.21 -8.07 -3.60
N VAL A 200 -0.54 -7.77 -4.71
CA VAL A 200 -0.71 -6.56 -5.50
C VAL A 200 -1.26 -6.98 -6.85
N ASP A 201 -2.48 -6.57 -7.15
CA ASP A 201 -3.19 -6.87 -8.37
C ASP A 201 -3.33 -5.59 -9.22
N TYR A 202 -3.14 -5.71 -10.52
CA TYR A 202 -3.14 -4.60 -11.47
C TYR A 202 -4.26 -4.84 -12.49
N ASP A 203 -5.31 -4.03 -12.43
CA ASP A 203 -6.50 -4.12 -13.27
C ASP A 203 -6.61 -2.92 -14.24
N ASP A 204 -7.22 -3.16 -15.41
CA ASP A 204 -7.54 -2.18 -16.48
C ASP A 204 -9.05 -1.81 -16.50
#